data_AF-A0A6P6VEE3-F1
#
_entry.id   AF-A0A6P6VEE3-F1
#
_cell.length_a   1.000
_cell.length_b   1.000
_cell.length_c   1.000
_cell.angle_alpha   90.00
_cell.angle_beta   90.00
_cell.angle_gamma   90.00
#
_symmetry.space_group_name_H-M   'P 1'
#
loop_
_entity.id
_entity.type
_entity.pdbx_description
1 polymer ?
#
loop_
_entity_poly.entity_id
_entity_poly.type
_entity_poly.pdbx_seq_one_letter_code
_entity_poly.pdbx_strand_id
1 'polypeptide(L)'
;MVTKDYQNFKFQQPYQQAMYYYSLILHDQALPWTEQLEVLPHLQVDNLLKFYLQMLSRTFLECYIAGNIEPKEPESIIQHIEDVFYKGLQPLSLALFASQHLSTRVVKLVRGLNYSYNAEGLNPSDENSALLHYIQVHVLKALGNSNEYHNAL
;
A
#
# COMPACT_ATOMS: atom_id res chain seq x y z
N MET A 1 -20.65 7.69 3.86
CA MET A 1 -20.39 6.39 3.19
C MET A 1 -19.21 5.70 3.86
N VAL A 2 -18.04 6.33 3.92
CA VAL A 2 -16.79 5.81 4.54
C VAL A 2 -16.97 5.15 5.92
N THR A 3 -17.59 5.81 6.91
CA THR A 3 -17.81 5.22 8.26
C THR A 3 -18.56 3.90 8.22
N LYS A 4 -19.55 3.77 7.33
CA LYS A 4 -20.35 2.56 7.20
C LYS A 4 -19.54 1.43 6.59
N ASP A 5 -18.63 1.73 5.67
CA ASP A 5 -17.74 0.73 5.06
C ASP A 5 -16.82 0.09 6.12
N TYR A 6 -16.24 0.91 7.00
CA TYR A 6 -15.45 0.43 8.14
C TYR A 6 -16.27 -0.42 9.12
N GLN A 7 -17.48 0.04 9.47
CA GLN A 7 -18.38 -0.73 10.33
C GLN A 7 -18.82 -2.06 9.70
N ASN A 8 -18.89 -2.11 8.37
CA ASN A 8 -19.28 -3.29 7.63
C ASN A 8 -18.14 -4.30 7.45
N PHE A 9 -16.90 -3.94 7.81
CA PHE A 9 -15.74 -4.84 7.77
C PHE A 9 -16.02 -6.18 8.47
N LYS A 10 -16.73 -6.13 9.61
CA LYS A 10 -17.09 -7.34 10.38
C LYS A 10 -17.92 -8.36 9.59
N PHE A 11 -18.64 -7.94 8.56
CA PHE A 11 -19.49 -8.82 7.74
C PHE A 11 -18.74 -9.47 6.56
N GLN A 12 -17.45 -9.22 6.41
CA GLN A 12 -16.62 -9.94 5.45
C GLN A 12 -16.56 -11.43 5.77
N GLN A 13 -16.35 -12.24 4.74
CA GLN A 13 -16.21 -13.70 4.89
C GLN A 13 -14.97 -14.05 5.71
N PRO A 14 -14.94 -15.18 6.45
CA PRO A 14 -13.83 -15.53 7.34
C PRO A 14 -12.45 -15.56 6.66
N TYR A 15 -12.38 -16.00 5.39
CA TYR A 15 -11.10 -16.01 4.66
C TYR A 15 -10.57 -14.60 4.37
N GLN A 16 -11.46 -13.61 4.14
CA GLN A 16 -11.07 -12.21 3.94
C GLN A 16 -10.53 -11.62 5.24
N GLN A 17 -11.15 -11.96 6.37
CA GLN A 17 -10.67 -11.57 7.69
C GLN A 17 -9.31 -12.21 8.00
N ALA A 18 -9.10 -13.48 7.64
CA ALA A 18 -7.79 -14.14 7.77
C ALA A 18 -6.70 -13.48 6.91
N MET A 19 -7.01 -13.13 5.65
CA MET A 19 -6.12 -12.36 4.77
C MET A 19 -5.80 -10.98 5.34
N TYR A 20 -6.77 -10.32 5.97
CA TYR A 20 -6.60 -9.03 6.61
C TYR A 20 -5.67 -9.10 7.83
N TYR A 21 -5.89 -10.05 8.75
CA TYR A 21 -4.96 -10.20 9.89
C TYR A 21 -3.56 -10.58 9.44
N TYR A 22 -3.43 -11.42 8.41
CA TYR A 22 -2.16 -11.69 7.76
C TYR A 22 -1.48 -10.43 7.25
N SER A 23 -2.22 -9.52 6.60
CA SER A 23 -1.62 -8.29 6.09
C SER A 23 -1.16 -7.38 7.23
N LEU A 24 -1.95 -7.26 8.31
CA LEU A 24 -1.57 -6.51 9.51
C LEU A 24 -0.31 -7.05 10.18
N ILE A 25 -0.15 -8.38 10.25
CA ILE A 25 0.97 -9.03 10.93
C ILE A 25 2.27 -8.89 10.12
N LEU A 26 2.19 -8.99 8.79
CA LEU A 26 3.37 -9.08 7.94
C LEU A 26 3.80 -7.78 7.28
N HIS A 27 2.91 -6.84 7.00
CA HIS A 27 3.27 -5.62 6.29
C HIS A 27 3.62 -4.49 7.23
N ASP A 28 4.64 -3.71 6.84
CA ASP A 28 4.95 -2.45 7.51
C ASP A 28 3.81 -1.43 7.31
N GLN A 29 3.63 -0.54 8.29
CA GLN A 29 2.64 0.56 8.27
C GLN A 29 1.16 0.16 8.18
N ALA A 30 0.80 -1.07 8.55
CA ALA A 30 -0.59 -1.49 8.55
C ALA A 30 -1.35 -0.91 9.77
N LEU A 31 -2.47 -0.22 9.53
CA LEU A 31 -3.32 0.36 10.56
C LEU A 31 -4.64 -0.44 10.71
N PRO A 32 -5.01 -0.89 11.92
CA PRO A 32 -6.26 -1.60 12.14
C PRO A 32 -7.50 -0.81 11.74
N TRP A 33 -8.53 -1.49 11.24
CA TRP A 33 -9.78 -0.85 10.80
C TRP A 33 -10.54 -0.21 11.99
N THR A 34 -10.35 -0.73 13.20
CA THR A 34 -10.90 -0.17 14.43
C THR A 34 -10.30 1.18 14.76
N GLU A 35 -8.97 1.33 14.62
CA GLU A 35 -8.27 2.60 14.82
C GLU A 35 -8.68 3.63 13.76
N GLN A 36 -8.82 3.19 12.50
CA GLN A 36 -9.35 4.05 11.45
C GLN A 36 -10.77 4.53 11.78
N LEU A 37 -11.66 3.62 12.21
CA LEU A 37 -13.03 3.94 12.59
C LEU A 37 -13.10 4.92 13.77
N GLU A 38 -12.19 4.80 14.75
CA GLU A 38 -12.11 5.67 15.92
C GLU A 38 -11.74 7.11 15.54
N VAL A 39 -10.85 7.31 14.56
CA VAL A 39 -10.40 8.64 14.15
C VAL A 39 -11.43 9.37 13.26
N LEU A 40 -12.24 8.64 12.49
CA LEU A 40 -13.17 9.25 11.51
C LEU A 40 -14.08 10.36 12.06
N PRO A 41 -14.71 10.25 13.25
CA PRO A 41 -15.57 11.30 13.80
C PRO A 41 -14.83 12.61 14.11
N HIS A 42 -13.51 12.55 14.25
CA HIS A 42 -12.66 13.69 14.58
C HIS A 42 -12.13 14.42 13.34
N LEU A 43 -12.34 13.87 12.13
CA LEU A 43 -11.89 14.51 10.90
C LEU A 43 -12.83 15.65 10.50
N GLN A 44 -12.29 16.87 10.49
CA GLN A 44 -12.98 18.07 10.04
C GLN A 44 -12.49 18.50 8.66
N VAL A 45 -13.30 19.32 7.97
CA VAL A 45 -12.97 19.89 6.66
C VAL A 45 -11.62 20.63 6.69
N ASP A 46 -11.37 21.39 7.76
CA ASP A 46 -10.11 22.12 7.93
C ASP A 46 -8.89 21.20 8.05
N ASN A 47 -9.04 19.99 8.60
CA ASN A 47 -7.96 19.01 8.62
C ASN A 47 -7.63 18.56 7.20
N LEU A 48 -8.65 18.30 6.38
CA LEU A 48 -8.46 17.90 4.99
C LEU A 48 -7.83 19.03 4.17
N LEU A 49 -8.28 20.28 4.36
CA LEU A 49 -7.72 21.45 3.69
C LEU A 49 -6.24 21.68 4.02
N LYS A 50 -5.83 21.41 5.27
CA LYS A 50 -4.41 21.47 5.65
C LYS A 50 -3.62 20.28 5.10
N PHE A 51 -4.23 19.10 5.16
CA PHE A 51 -3.58 17.85 4.78
C PHE A 51 -3.29 17.76 3.28
N TYR A 52 -4.20 18.17 2.38
CA TYR A 52 -3.95 18.01 0.94
C TYR A 52 -2.73 18.82 0.47
N LEU A 53 -2.55 20.04 1.02
CA LEU A 53 -1.37 20.87 0.74
C LEU A 53 -0.09 20.21 1.27
N GLN A 54 -0.14 19.64 2.47
CA GLN A 54 1.00 18.93 3.05
C GLN A 54 1.35 17.66 2.27
N MET A 55 0.35 16.88 1.87
CA MET A 55 0.51 15.64 1.11
C MET A 55 1.14 15.91 -0.26
N LEU A 56 0.75 17.00 -0.92
CA LEU A 56 1.31 17.40 -2.21
C LEU A 56 2.59 18.24 -2.11
N SER A 57 3.06 18.60 -0.92
CA SER A 57 4.22 19.49 -0.78
C SER A 57 5.52 18.90 -1.33
N ARG A 58 5.65 17.57 -1.28
CA ARG A 58 6.78 16.82 -1.85
C ARG A 58 6.30 15.52 -2.46
N THR A 59 6.60 15.28 -3.73
CA THR A 59 6.13 14.11 -4.46
C THR A 59 7.26 13.44 -5.24
N PHE A 60 7.08 12.15 -5.49
CA PHE A 60 7.81 11.37 -6.48
C PHE A 60 6.77 10.75 -7.42
N LEU A 61 7.01 10.81 -8.72
CA LEU A 61 6.10 10.28 -9.73
C LEU A 61 6.72 9.06 -10.39
N GLU A 62 6.04 7.93 -10.28
CA GLU A 62 6.38 6.70 -11.00
C GLU A 62 5.23 6.39 -11.97
N CYS A 63 5.56 6.28 -13.26
CA CYS A 63 4.57 6.13 -14.32
C CYS A 63 4.88 4.91 -15.18
N TYR A 64 3.86 4.10 -15.41
CA TYR A 64 3.89 3.02 -16.38
C TYR A 64 2.96 3.37 -17.55
N ILE A 65 3.51 3.52 -18.74
CA ILE A 65 2.78 3.88 -19.96
C ILE A 65 2.89 2.72 -20.94
N ALA A 66 1.75 2.16 -21.33
CA ALA A 66 1.67 1.06 -22.28
C ALA A 66 0.37 1.15 -23.09
N GLY A 67 0.43 0.77 -24.37
CA GLY A 67 -0.73 0.76 -25.25
C GLY A 67 -0.39 1.23 -26.67
N ASN A 68 -1.40 1.64 -27.41
CA ASN A 68 -1.26 2.25 -28.73
C ASN A 68 -0.84 3.70 -28.58
N ILE A 69 0.46 3.92 -28.39
CA ILE A 69 1.05 5.22 -28.06
C ILE A 69 2.26 5.42 -28.98
N GLU A 70 2.40 6.62 -29.53
CA GLU A 70 3.54 6.92 -30.40
C GLU A 70 4.84 7.02 -29.61
N PRO A 71 6.02 6.72 -30.20
CA PRO A 71 7.28 6.67 -29.44
C PRO A 71 7.71 7.94 -28.70
N LYS A 72 7.12 9.11 -28.99
CA LYS A 72 7.42 10.41 -28.33
C LYS A 72 6.30 10.91 -27.41
N GLU A 73 5.15 10.25 -27.48
CA GLU A 73 3.97 10.64 -26.72
C GLU A 73 4.16 10.40 -25.20
N PRO A 74 4.81 9.30 -24.73
CA PRO A 74 5.10 9.12 -23.31
C PRO A 74 5.93 10.26 -22.73
N GLU A 75 7.00 10.69 -23.40
CA GLU A 75 7.85 11.78 -22.92
C GLU A 75 7.07 13.09 -22.85
N SER A 76 6.21 13.37 -23.83
CA SER A 76 5.34 14.55 -23.82
C SER A 76 4.37 14.54 -22.63
N ILE A 77 3.76 13.38 -22.34
CA ILE A 77 2.85 13.20 -21.20
C ILE A 77 3.59 13.43 -19.88
N ILE A 78 4.74 12.77 -19.69
CA ILE A 78 5.55 12.94 -18.48
C ILE A 78 6.00 14.39 -18.35
N GLN A 79 6.43 15.01 -19.44
CA GLN A 79 6.88 16.40 -19.39
C GLN A 79 5.76 17.34 -18.96
N HIS A 80 4.55 17.15 -19.48
CA HIS A 80 3.39 17.93 -19.07
C HIS A 80 3.08 17.77 -17.58
N ILE A 81 3.12 16.54 -17.06
CA ILE A 81 2.89 16.28 -15.63
C ILE A 81 3.96 16.96 -14.78
N GLU A 82 5.23 16.83 -15.15
CA GLU A 82 6.34 17.50 -14.45
C GLU A 82 6.22 19.02 -14.49
N ASP A 83 5.79 19.58 -15.62
CA ASP A 83 5.62 21.02 -15.77
C ASP A 83 4.53 21.57 -14.84
N VAL A 84 3.46 20.81 -14.62
CA VAL A 84 2.38 21.17 -13.67
C VAL A 84 2.81 20.98 -12.22
N PHE A 85 3.53 19.91 -11.90
CA PHE A 85 3.89 19.57 -10.51
C PHE A 85 5.08 20.37 -10.00
N TYR A 86 6.15 20.47 -10.80
CA TYR A 86 7.46 20.91 -10.33
C TYR A 86 7.95 22.21 -10.98
N LYS A 87 7.32 22.65 -12.07
CA LYS A 87 7.73 23.86 -12.79
C LYS A 87 6.68 24.97 -12.68
N GLY A 88 7.12 26.22 -12.83
CA GLY A 88 6.29 27.41 -12.70
C GLY A 88 6.74 28.34 -11.56
N LEU A 89 6.11 29.52 -11.47
CA LEU A 89 6.41 30.52 -10.44
C LEU A 89 6.00 30.05 -9.04
N GLN A 90 5.01 29.17 -8.96
CA GLN A 90 4.53 28.52 -7.73
C GLN A 90 4.28 27.04 -8.05
N PRO A 91 5.31 26.18 -7.96
CA PRO A 91 5.15 24.76 -8.22
C PRO A 91 4.19 24.13 -7.20
N LEU A 92 3.38 23.16 -7.64
CA LEU A 92 2.45 22.44 -6.77
C LEU A 92 3.19 21.59 -5.72
N SER A 93 4.37 21.08 -6.08
CA SER A 93 5.16 20.16 -5.28
C SER A 93 6.66 20.37 -5.49
N LEU A 94 7.46 19.91 -4.52
CA LEU A 94 8.90 19.74 -4.69
C LEU A 94 9.25 18.25 -4.88
N ALA A 95 10.41 17.97 -5.45
CA ALA A 95 10.89 16.59 -5.52
C ALA A 95 11.08 15.99 -4.11
N LEU A 96 10.63 14.75 -3.95
CA LEU A 96 10.91 13.94 -2.78
C LEU A 96 12.41 13.60 -2.70
N PHE A 97 13.00 13.57 -1.50
CA PHE A 97 14.39 13.14 -1.37
C PHE A 97 14.50 11.63 -1.57
N ALA A 98 15.59 11.16 -2.19
CA ALA A 98 15.83 9.73 -2.41
C ALA A 98 15.76 8.89 -1.11
N SER A 99 16.17 9.46 0.03
CA SER A 99 16.08 8.82 1.34
C SER A 99 14.65 8.70 1.89
N GLN A 100 13.70 9.47 1.35
CA GLN A 100 12.29 9.44 1.72
C GLN A 100 11.47 8.50 0.82
N HIS A 101 12.09 7.87 -0.19
CA HIS A 101 11.40 6.88 -1.01
C HIS A 101 10.94 5.72 -0.14
N LEU A 102 9.66 5.37 -0.25
CA LEU A 102 9.08 4.28 0.51
C LEU A 102 9.73 2.97 0.09
N SER A 103 10.26 2.24 1.07
CA SER A 103 10.63 0.84 0.87
C SER A 103 9.48 -0.04 1.33
N THR A 104 8.95 -0.89 0.46
CA THR A 104 8.03 -1.95 0.87
C THR A 104 8.79 -2.95 1.72
N ARG A 105 8.36 -3.14 2.96
CA ARG A 105 8.97 -4.07 3.92
C ARG A 105 7.93 -5.08 4.37
N VAL A 106 8.38 -6.31 4.49
CA VAL A 106 7.61 -7.42 5.05
C VAL A 106 8.40 -7.98 6.23
N VAL A 107 7.71 -8.35 7.30
CA VAL A 107 8.30 -9.01 8.46
C VAL A 107 9.05 -10.25 8.03
N LYS A 108 10.31 -10.38 8.47
CA LYS A 108 11.13 -11.56 8.24
C LYS A 108 10.89 -12.58 9.36
N LEU A 109 10.18 -13.64 9.04
CA LEU A 109 9.96 -14.78 9.91
C LEU A 109 11.28 -15.52 10.18
N VAL A 110 11.45 -15.99 11.41
CA VAL A 110 12.65 -16.74 11.81
C VAL A 110 12.57 -18.15 11.23
N ARG A 111 13.67 -18.58 10.60
CA ARG A 111 13.77 -19.92 10.01
C ARG A 111 13.60 -21.00 11.10
N GLY A 112 12.76 -21.99 10.81
CA GLY A 112 12.52 -23.13 11.69
C GLY A 112 11.54 -22.85 12.84
N LEU A 113 10.98 -21.64 12.92
CA LEU A 113 9.90 -21.32 13.85
C LEU A 113 8.55 -21.30 13.13
N ASN A 114 7.53 -21.75 13.84
CA ASN A 114 6.13 -21.66 13.41
C ASN A 114 5.43 -20.60 14.26
N TYR A 115 4.64 -19.75 13.63
CA TYR A 115 3.83 -18.72 14.27
C TYR A 115 2.36 -19.03 14.04
N SER A 116 1.53 -18.74 15.03
CA SER A 116 0.08 -18.88 14.92
C SER A 116 -0.60 -17.66 15.53
N TYR A 117 -1.56 -17.11 14.82
CA TYR A 117 -2.42 -16.04 15.29
C TYR A 117 -3.86 -16.50 15.15
N ASN A 118 -4.61 -16.46 16.24
CA ASN A 118 -6.00 -16.88 16.30
C ASN A 118 -6.86 -15.66 16.64
N ALA A 119 -7.96 -15.49 15.92
CA ALA A 119 -8.96 -14.47 16.18
C ALA A 119 -10.35 -15.07 16.01
N GLU A 120 -11.28 -14.66 16.86
CA GLU A 120 -12.69 -14.98 16.67
C GLU A 120 -13.25 -14.25 15.45
N GLY A 121 -14.20 -14.89 14.75
CA GLY A 121 -14.89 -14.27 13.63
C GLY A 121 -15.64 -13.01 14.07
N LEU A 122 -15.47 -11.92 13.33
CA LEU A 122 -16.09 -10.64 13.70
C LEU A 122 -17.62 -10.61 13.53
N ASN A 123 -18.20 -11.57 12.80
CA ASN A 123 -19.63 -11.73 12.62
C ASN A 123 -20.13 -12.98 13.37
N PRO A 124 -20.78 -12.84 14.54
CA PRO A 124 -21.32 -13.98 15.29
C PRO A 124 -22.40 -14.77 14.56
N SER A 125 -23.01 -14.19 13.51
CA SER A 125 -24.02 -14.88 12.68
C SER A 125 -23.40 -15.73 11.57
N ASP A 126 -22.09 -15.69 11.37
CA ASP A 126 -21.37 -16.55 10.43
C ASP A 126 -20.77 -17.73 11.18
N GLU A 127 -21.28 -18.93 10.92
CA GLU A 127 -20.81 -20.17 11.56
C GLU A 127 -19.53 -20.73 10.92
N ASN A 128 -19.09 -20.15 9.79
CA ASN A 128 -17.91 -20.63 9.08
C ASN A 128 -16.60 -20.16 9.73
N SER A 129 -15.54 -20.89 9.43
CA SER A 129 -14.17 -20.53 9.81
C SER A 129 -13.24 -20.58 8.59
N ALA A 130 -12.06 -19.97 8.72
CA ALA A 130 -11.02 -20.03 7.70
C ALA A 130 -9.63 -20.12 8.34
N LEU A 131 -8.72 -20.77 7.62
CA LEU A 131 -7.31 -20.85 7.97
C LEU A 131 -6.48 -20.31 6.81
N LEU A 132 -5.57 -19.39 7.12
CA LEU A 132 -4.53 -18.97 6.19
C LEU A 132 -3.21 -19.57 6.62
N HIS A 133 -2.61 -20.39 5.76
CA HIS A 133 -1.26 -20.89 5.95
C HIS A 133 -0.30 -20.17 5.01
N TYR A 134 0.66 -19.47 5.60
CA TYR A 134 1.69 -18.72 4.88
C TYR A 134 3.08 -19.31 5.13
N ILE A 135 3.85 -19.50 4.07
CA ILE A 135 5.23 -20.00 4.12
C ILE A 135 6.14 -18.93 3.51
N GLN A 136 6.95 -18.28 4.33
CA GLN A 136 7.96 -17.33 3.84
C GLN A 136 9.21 -18.08 3.37
N VAL A 137 9.62 -17.85 2.12
CA VAL A 137 10.75 -18.57 1.51
C VAL A 137 12.00 -17.69 1.42
N HIS A 138 12.01 -16.73 0.50
CA HIS A 138 13.15 -15.82 0.30
C HIS A 138 12.67 -14.44 -0.16
N VAL A 139 13.55 -13.45 -0.06
CA VAL A 139 13.32 -12.13 -0.64
C VAL A 139 13.43 -12.24 -2.16
N LEU A 140 12.41 -11.79 -2.88
CA LEU A 140 12.55 -11.53 -4.30
C LEU A 140 13.52 -10.36 -4.45
N LYS A 141 14.76 -10.64 -4.86
CA LYS A 141 15.63 -9.59 -5.37
C LYS A 141 15.03 -9.14 -6.69
N ALA A 142 14.56 -7.89 -6.76
CA ALA A 142 14.21 -7.28 -8.03
C ALA A 142 15.42 -7.45 -8.96
N LEU A 143 15.16 -7.93 -10.17
CA LEU A 143 16.18 -8.19 -11.19
C LEU A 143 16.78 -6.86 -11.65
N GLY A 144 17.80 -6.39 -10.92
CA GLY A 144 18.75 -5.43 -11.43
C GLY A 144 19.67 -6.15 -12.40
N ASN A 145 19.36 -6.07 -13.70
CA ASN A 145 20.10 -6.60 -14.86
C ASN A 145 19.86 -8.08 -15.21
N SER A 146 19.44 -8.29 -16.45
CA SER A 146 19.00 -9.53 -17.10
C SER A 146 20.09 -10.58 -17.39
N ASN A 147 21.24 -10.56 -16.72
CA ASN A 147 22.41 -11.38 -17.11
C ASN A 147 22.74 -12.58 -16.18
N GLU A 148 22.02 -12.82 -15.10
CA GLU A 148 22.34 -13.92 -14.15
C GLU A 148 21.39 -15.13 -14.24
N TYR A 149 21.02 -15.57 -15.45
CA TYR A 149 20.12 -16.72 -15.65
C TYR A 149 20.81 -18.06 -15.94
N HIS A 150 22.13 -18.19 -15.80
CA HIS A 150 22.81 -19.43 -16.21
C HIS A 150 23.10 -20.46 -15.12
N ASN A 151 22.79 -20.24 -13.84
CA ASN A 151 23.05 -21.26 -12.82
C ASN A 151 22.02 -21.25 -11.69
N ALA A 152 20.83 -21.79 -11.96
CA ALA A 152 19.92 -22.28 -10.92
C ALA A 152 18.90 -23.28 -11.52
N LEU A 153 19.40 -24.40 -12.03
CA LEU A 153 18.68 -25.67 -12.14
C LEU A 153 19.58 -26.77 -11.56
#